data_AF-A0A1I2VA55-F1
#
_entry.id   AF-A0A1I2VA55-F1
#
_cell.length_a   1.000
_cell.length_b   1.000
_cell.length_c   1.000
_cell.angle_alpha   90.00
_cell.angle_beta   90.00
_cell.angle_gamma   90.00
#
_symmetry.space_group_name_H-M   'P 1'
#
loop_
_entity.id
_entity.type
_entity.pdbx_description
1 polymer ?
#
loop_
_entity_poly.entity_id
_entity_poly.type
_entity_poly.pdbx_seq_one_letter_code
_entity_poly.pdbx_strand_id
1 'polypeptide(L)'
;MGIMSNLARLDSALQRGLDNSFAAVFGGKVVPAEIEELLKQEAEDNAVHTYEGSIEAPNVYIVSVSEKDLTNLRQQAPDLPESFADRMTRHCRNQGWSLMGPLVVEIAADQGLKTGQLRAESDNVAAPDKRSGFRVLSPETSVSEETPLESTDSAQESEAMNSSNEPFNQMNQDEQDANTELFAGAEPDSGSLYSRLSQEGQAEQADTTGHNRGPAVSLLLQDGSSRTYHVHEGSNIIGRSTDADFRLPDTGVSRQHAEITWDGQDAVLVDLHSTNGTTVNDTPVENWLLADGDVITVGHSHIEVRIIGSNAYDAH
;
A
#
# COMPACT_ATOMS: atom_id res chain seq x y z
N MET A 1 -26.16 33.29 -25.31
CA MET A 1 -24.90 32.72 -25.81
C MET A 1 -24.06 32.35 -24.60
N GLY A 2 -23.45 31.16 -24.51
CA GLY A 2 -23.55 30.03 -25.43
C GLY A 2 -23.23 28.71 -24.72
N ILE A 3 -24.06 27.69 -24.93
CA ILE A 3 -23.92 26.34 -24.38
C ILE A 3 -22.97 25.47 -25.24
N MET A 4 -21.84 26.05 -25.66
CA MET A 4 -20.91 25.49 -26.65
C MET A 4 -19.47 25.95 -26.40
N SER A 5 -18.86 25.49 -25.29
CA SER A 5 -17.44 25.74 -24.96
C SER A 5 -16.67 24.49 -24.51
N ASN A 6 -17.33 23.55 -23.82
CA ASN A 6 -16.64 22.43 -23.19
C ASN A 6 -16.36 21.24 -24.14
N LEU A 7 -16.99 21.22 -25.32
CA LEU A 7 -16.83 20.11 -26.28
C LEU A 7 -15.51 20.15 -27.11
N ALA A 8 -14.67 21.17 -26.92
CA ALA A 8 -13.48 21.41 -27.74
C ALA A 8 -12.15 21.00 -27.08
N ARG A 9 -12.16 20.50 -25.82
CA ARG A 9 -10.95 20.02 -25.11
C ARG A 9 -10.82 18.49 -25.03
N LEU A 10 -11.95 17.77 -25.07
CA LEU A 10 -12.01 16.30 -25.07
C LEU A 10 -11.08 15.66 -26.11
N ASP A 11 -10.98 16.26 -27.30
CA ASP A 11 -10.21 15.74 -28.44
C ASP A 11 -8.67 15.86 -28.26
N SER A 12 -8.18 16.55 -27.22
CA SER A 12 -6.74 16.73 -26.97
C SER A 12 -6.16 15.73 -25.96
N ALA A 13 -6.92 15.36 -24.91
CA ALA A 13 -6.52 14.35 -23.93
C ALA A 13 -6.66 12.93 -24.51
N LEU A 14 -7.81 12.65 -25.14
CA LEU A 14 -8.12 11.36 -25.80
C LEU A 14 -7.19 10.98 -26.97
N GLN A 15 -6.29 11.88 -27.38
CA GLN A 15 -5.46 11.74 -28.58
C GLN A 15 -3.95 11.88 -28.31
N ARG A 16 -3.55 11.86 -27.02
CA ARG A 16 -2.14 11.80 -26.59
C ARG A 16 -1.87 10.78 -25.48
N GLY A 17 -2.84 10.51 -24.61
CA GLY A 17 -2.75 9.44 -23.62
C GLY A 17 -2.82 8.04 -24.24
N LEU A 18 -1.65 7.38 -24.37
CA LEU A 18 -1.50 5.93 -24.52
C LEU A 18 -2.13 5.25 -25.75
N ASP A 19 -1.80 5.73 -26.95
CA ASP A 19 -1.99 4.96 -28.18
C ASP A 19 -1.00 3.75 -28.23
N ASN A 20 -1.45 2.57 -27.79
CA ASN A 20 -0.84 1.23 -27.95
C ASN A 20 0.40 0.82 -27.11
N SER A 21 0.89 1.60 -26.15
CA SER A 21 2.22 1.40 -25.55
C SER A 21 2.51 0.04 -24.87
N PHE A 22 1.60 -0.48 -24.03
CA PHE A 22 1.93 -1.62 -23.13
C PHE A 22 0.95 -2.79 -23.13
N ALA A 23 -0.34 -2.59 -23.44
CA ALA A 23 -1.33 -3.67 -23.54
C ALA A 23 -0.91 -4.80 -24.51
N ALA A 24 -0.12 -4.48 -25.55
CA ALA A 24 0.44 -5.46 -26.49
C ALA A 24 1.52 -6.38 -25.89
N VAL A 25 2.19 -5.95 -24.82
CA VAL A 25 3.31 -6.67 -24.16
C VAL A 25 2.80 -7.56 -23.03
N PHE A 26 1.81 -7.11 -22.26
CA PHE A 26 1.28 -7.82 -21.09
C PHE A 26 -0.04 -8.60 -21.35
N GLY A 27 -0.30 -8.94 -22.61
CA GLY A 27 -1.43 -9.81 -22.98
C GLY A 27 -2.82 -9.17 -22.88
N GLY A 28 -2.91 -7.84 -23.02
CA GLY A 28 -4.17 -7.10 -23.10
C GLY A 28 -4.92 -6.96 -21.77
N LYS A 29 -4.19 -6.85 -20.65
CA LYS A 29 -4.72 -6.45 -19.33
C LYS A 29 -4.18 -5.07 -18.96
N VAL A 30 -4.96 -4.31 -18.20
CA VAL A 30 -4.46 -3.09 -17.53
C VAL A 30 -3.53 -3.50 -16.38
N VAL A 31 -2.38 -2.81 -16.23
CA VAL A 31 -1.48 -2.97 -15.06
C VAL A 31 -1.53 -1.73 -14.14
N PRO A 32 -1.32 -1.88 -12.82
CA PRO A 32 -1.37 -0.76 -11.88
C PRO A 32 -0.47 0.44 -12.24
N ALA A 33 0.70 0.21 -12.84
CA ALA A 33 1.61 1.27 -13.26
C ALA A 33 1.06 2.14 -14.41
N GLU A 34 0.25 1.58 -15.32
CA GLU A 34 -0.43 2.36 -16.38
C GLU A 34 -1.47 3.31 -15.79
N ILE A 35 -2.17 2.87 -14.73
CA ILE A 35 -3.15 3.70 -14.02
C ILE A 35 -2.46 4.82 -13.27
N GLU A 36 -1.32 4.55 -12.61
CA GLU A 36 -0.59 5.58 -11.88
C GLU A 36 -0.05 6.68 -12.80
N GLU A 37 0.52 6.29 -13.94
CA GLU A 37 1.05 7.26 -14.91
C GLU A 37 -0.08 8.08 -15.55
N LEU A 38 -1.23 7.45 -15.81
CA LEU A 38 -2.42 8.16 -16.29
C LEU A 38 -2.97 9.14 -15.25
N LEU A 39 -2.92 8.80 -13.95
CA LEU A 39 -3.32 9.71 -12.87
C LEU A 39 -2.37 10.90 -12.73
N LYS A 40 -1.05 10.70 -12.88
CA LYS A 40 -0.06 11.80 -12.92
C LYS A 40 -0.29 12.73 -14.12
N GLN A 41 -0.45 12.17 -15.31
CA GLN A 41 -0.74 12.93 -16.53
C GLN A 41 -2.06 13.72 -16.42
N GLU A 42 -3.13 13.12 -15.90
CA GLU A 42 -4.42 13.79 -15.68
C GLU A 42 -4.31 14.91 -14.63
N ALA A 43 -3.47 14.74 -13.60
CA ALA A 43 -3.18 15.79 -12.62
C ALA A 43 -2.37 16.95 -13.25
N GLU A 44 -1.33 16.66 -14.03
CA GLU A 44 -0.52 17.66 -14.76
C GLU A 44 -1.37 18.47 -15.76
N ASP A 45 -2.19 17.80 -16.59
CA ASP A 45 -3.00 18.44 -17.65
C ASP A 45 -4.15 19.31 -17.08
N ASN A 46 -4.61 19.03 -15.85
CA ASN A 46 -5.70 19.76 -15.21
C ASN A 46 -5.27 20.64 -14.02
N ALA A 47 -3.97 20.73 -13.71
CA ALA A 47 -3.46 21.60 -12.66
C ALA A 47 -3.67 23.09 -12.98
N VAL A 48 -4.25 23.84 -12.05
CA VAL A 48 -4.63 25.25 -12.21
C VAL A 48 -3.70 26.14 -11.40
N HIS A 49 -3.15 27.18 -12.03
CA HIS A 49 -2.40 28.21 -11.31
C HIS A 49 -3.37 29.16 -10.61
N THR A 50 -3.27 29.28 -9.28
CA THR A 50 -4.11 30.18 -8.48
C THR A 50 -3.65 31.63 -8.60
N TYR A 51 -4.52 32.57 -8.20
CA TYR A 51 -4.19 34.00 -8.18
C TYR A 51 -3.13 34.37 -7.14
N GLU A 52 -2.80 33.46 -6.21
CA GLU A 52 -1.76 33.64 -5.18
C GLU A 52 -0.39 33.13 -5.65
N GLY A 53 -0.32 32.48 -6.82
CA GLY A 53 0.91 31.94 -7.41
C GLY A 53 1.18 30.46 -7.09
N SER A 54 0.36 29.84 -6.24
CA SER A 54 0.36 28.38 -6.01
C SER A 54 -0.23 27.63 -7.21
N ILE A 55 0.08 26.34 -7.32
CA ILE A 55 -0.60 25.42 -8.24
C ILE A 55 -1.59 24.58 -7.43
N GLU A 56 -2.83 24.48 -7.90
CA GLU A 56 -3.90 23.66 -7.33
C GLU A 56 -4.20 22.51 -8.28
N ALA A 57 -4.13 21.28 -7.79
CA ALA A 57 -4.36 20.07 -8.57
C ALA A 57 -5.73 19.44 -8.22
N PRO A 58 -6.35 18.69 -9.15
CA PRO A 58 -7.60 17.98 -8.87
C PRO A 58 -7.45 17.01 -7.70
N ASN A 59 -8.53 16.82 -6.95
CA ASN A 59 -8.55 15.93 -5.78
C ASN A 59 -9.60 14.81 -5.88
N VAL A 60 -10.37 14.72 -6.96
CA VAL A 60 -11.21 13.55 -7.25
C VAL A 60 -10.85 13.02 -8.64
N TYR A 61 -10.53 11.73 -8.73
CA TYR A 61 -10.18 11.06 -9.98
C TYR A 61 -11.06 9.83 -10.17
N ILE A 62 -11.56 9.62 -11.39
CA ILE A 62 -12.35 8.46 -11.79
C ILE A 62 -11.61 7.73 -12.92
N VAL A 63 -11.03 6.58 -12.60
CA VAL A 63 -10.36 5.70 -13.57
C VAL A 63 -11.38 4.71 -14.12
N SER A 64 -11.76 4.87 -15.38
CA SER A 64 -12.64 3.93 -16.08
C SER A 64 -11.82 2.85 -16.78
N VAL A 65 -12.18 1.58 -16.57
CA VAL A 65 -11.55 0.39 -17.18
C VAL A 65 -12.61 -0.61 -17.66
N SER A 66 -12.23 -1.66 -18.41
CA SER A 66 -13.18 -2.73 -18.76
C SER A 66 -13.67 -3.50 -17.51
N GLU A 67 -14.90 -4.02 -17.54
CA GLU A 67 -15.46 -4.87 -16.45
C GLU A 67 -14.52 -6.03 -16.04
N LYS A 68 -13.79 -6.58 -17.02
CA LYS A 68 -12.82 -7.66 -16.83
C LYS A 68 -11.55 -7.18 -16.14
N ASP A 69 -11.05 -5.99 -16.46
CA ASP A 69 -9.89 -5.41 -15.76
C ASP A 69 -10.27 -4.96 -14.35
N LEU A 70 -11.45 -4.35 -14.15
CA LEU A 70 -11.96 -4.02 -12.82
C LEU A 70 -11.98 -5.27 -11.92
N THR A 71 -12.45 -6.39 -12.48
CA THR A 71 -12.49 -7.68 -11.78
C THR A 71 -11.09 -8.22 -11.47
N ASN A 72 -10.14 -8.15 -12.43
CA ASN A 72 -8.74 -8.55 -12.22
C ASN A 72 -8.08 -7.71 -11.12
N LEU A 73 -8.14 -6.38 -11.24
CA LEU A 73 -7.48 -5.43 -10.35
C LEU A 73 -7.98 -5.60 -8.91
N ARG A 74 -9.30 -5.64 -8.70
CA ARG A 74 -9.92 -5.84 -7.38
C ARG A 74 -9.62 -7.21 -6.77
N GLN A 75 -9.33 -8.24 -7.59
CA GLN A 75 -8.91 -9.56 -7.10
C GLN A 75 -7.41 -9.62 -6.77
N GLN A 76 -6.57 -8.78 -7.38
CA GLN A 76 -5.12 -8.79 -7.19
C GLN A 76 -4.64 -7.79 -6.13
N ALA A 77 -5.34 -6.67 -5.98
CA ALA A 77 -5.05 -5.63 -4.99
C ALA A 77 -6.36 -4.91 -4.59
N PRO A 78 -7.07 -5.37 -3.54
CA PRO A 78 -8.33 -4.77 -3.10
C PRO A 78 -8.20 -3.30 -2.68
N ASP A 79 -7.07 -2.93 -2.07
CA ASP A 79 -6.76 -1.60 -1.52
C ASP A 79 -6.06 -0.68 -2.56
N LEU A 80 -6.06 -1.09 -3.83
CA LEU A 80 -5.33 -0.38 -4.89
C LEU A 80 -5.77 1.09 -5.07
N PRO A 81 -7.07 1.45 -5.11
CA PRO A 81 -7.52 2.83 -5.26
C PRO A 81 -7.09 3.74 -4.10
N GLU A 82 -7.18 3.25 -2.87
CA GLU A 82 -6.69 3.89 -1.66
C GLU A 82 -5.18 4.15 -1.78
N SER A 83 -4.41 3.14 -2.19
CA SER A 83 -2.96 3.27 -2.38
C SER A 83 -2.59 4.27 -3.49
N PHE A 84 -3.41 4.41 -4.55
CA PHE A 84 -3.23 5.46 -5.57
C PHE A 84 -3.54 6.84 -4.99
N ALA A 85 -4.56 6.98 -4.15
CA ALA A 85 -4.89 8.25 -3.52
C ALA A 85 -3.76 8.75 -2.62
N ASP A 86 -3.13 7.86 -1.85
CA ASP A 86 -1.92 8.17 -1.08
C ASP A 86 -0.76 8.59 -1.99
N ARG A 87 -0.45 7.82 -3.04
CA ARG A 87 0.66 8.13 -3.96
C ARG A 87 0.44 9.43 -4.73
N MET A 88 -0.78 9.73 -5.15
CA MET A 88 -1.13 11.00 -5.80
C MET A 88 -1.09 12.18 -4.82
N THR A 89 -1.49 11.99 -3.56
CA THR A 89 -1.34 13.00 -2.51
C THR A 89 0.14 13.31 -2.25
N ARG A 90 0.99 12.28 -2.18
CA ARG A 90 2.46 12.44 -2.09
C ARG A 90 3.03 13.15 -3.31
N HIS A 91 2.63 12.75 -4.53
CA HIS A 91 3.07 13.38 -5.77
C HIS A 91 2.74 14.89 -5.80
N CYS A 92 1.49 15.27 -5.54
CA CYS A 92 1.07 16.68 -5.51
C CYS A 92 1.87 17.48 -4.47
N ARG A 93 2.04 16.93 -3.25
CA ARG A 93 2.84 17.57 -2.19
C ARG A 93 4.31 17.74 -2.60
N ASN A 94 4.92 16.72 -3.20
CA ASN A 94 6.33 16.76 -3.64
C ASN A 94 6.54 17.73 -4.82
N GLN A 95 5.51 17.96 -5.66
CA GLN A 95 5.50 19.01 -6.70
C GLN A 95 5.20 20.42 -6.14
N GLY A 96 4.93 20.55 -4.83
CA GLY A 96 4.54 21.81 -4.20
C GLY A 96 3.11 22.27 -4.52
N TRP A 97 2.26 21.37 -5.02
CA TRP A 97 0.86 21.66 -5.37
C TRP A 97 -0.07 21.53 -4.15
N SER A 98 -1.09 22.38 -4.09
CA SER A 98 -2.20 22.27 -3.15
C SER A 98 -3.36 21.44 -3.71
N LEU A 99 -4.17 20.88 -2.81
CA LEU A 99 -5.41 20.17 -3.12
C LEU A 99 -6.57 20.86 -2.42
N MET A 100 -7.73 20.96 -3.08
CA MET A 100 -8.92 21.62 -2.52
C MET A 100 -9.53 20.85 -1.32
N GLY A 101 -9.27 19.55 -1.25
CA GLY A 101 -9.77 18.62 -0.23
C GLY A 101 -8.94 17.34 -0.19
N PRO A 102 -9.37 16.30 0.56
CA PRO A 102 -8.71 15.00 0.52
C PRO A 102 -8.75 14.40 -0.88
N LEU A 103 -7.70 13.69 -1.29
CA LEU A 103 -7.63 13.06 -2.61
C LEU A 103 -8.40 11.74 -2.63
N VAL A 104 -9.21 11.54 -3.67
CA VAL A 104 -10.08 10.37 -3.86
C VAL A 104 -9.81 9.78 -5.24
N VAL A 105 -9.63 8.46 -5.31
CA VAL A 105 -9.52 7.70 -6.57
C VAL A 105 -10.62 6.63 -6.60
N GLU A 106 -11.60 6.78 -7.49
CA GLU A 106 -12.53 5.70 -7.84
C GLU A 106 -11.98 4.92 -9.05
N ILE A 107 -11.97 3.59 -9.00
CA ILE A 107 -11.80 2.76 -10.20
C ILE A 107 -13.15 2.14 -10.56
N ALA A 108 -13.62 2.33 -11.79
CA ALA A 108 -14.96 1.98 -12.24
C ALA A 108 -14.95 1.16 -13.54
N ALA A 109 -16.00 0.37 -13.76
CA ALA A 109 -16.22 -0.29 -15.05
C ALA A 109 -16.89 0.65 -16.06
N ASP A 110 -16.43 0.62 -17.30
CA ASP A 110 -17.12 1.17 -18.48
C ASP A 110 -17.31 0.05 -19.52
N GLN A 111 -18.55 -0.13 -19.98
CA GLN A 111 -18.92 -1.13 -21.00
C GLN A 111 -18.47 -0.73 -22.42
N GLY A 112 -18.08 0.52 -22.64
CA GLY A 112 -17.45 0.98 -23.87
C GLY A 112 -15.97 0.57 -23.99
N LEU A 113 -15.30 0.22 -22.88
CA LEU A 113 -13.87 -0.09 -22.86
C LEU A 113 -13.58 -1.59 -23.02
N LYS A 114 -12.66 -1.91 -23.92
CA LYS A 114 -12.12 -3.27 -24.08
C LYS A 114 -11.02 -3.54 -23.06
N THR A 115 -10.68 -4.81 -22.87
CA THR A 115 -9.62 -5.19 -21.92
C THR A 115 -8.27 -4.59 -22.32
N GLY A 116 -7.55 -4.00 -21.37
CA GLY A 116 -6.35 -3.20 -21.63
C GLY A 116 -6.62 -1.78 -22.15
N GLN A 117 -7.86 -1.29 -22.09
CA GLN A 117 -8.19 0.13 -22.28
C GLN A 117 -8.59 0.75 -20.94
N LEU A 118 -8.05 1.94 -20.68
CA LEU A 118 -8.33 2.74 -19.49
C LEU A 118 -8.48 4.22 -19.87
N ARG A 119 -9.18 4.99 -19.03
CA ARG A 119 -9.31 6.45 -19.09
C ARG A 119 -9.34 7.02 -17.68
N ALA A 120 -8.91 8.26 -17.51
CA ALA A 120 -9.13 9.04 -16.29
C ALA A 120 -10.01 10.25 -16.62
N GLU A 121 -10.76 10.69 -15.61
CA GLU A 121 -11.45 11.98 -15.56
C GLU A 121 -11.22 12.56 -14.16
N SER A 122 -11.01 13.87 -14.04
CA SER A 122 -10.73 14.53 -12.76
C SER A 122 -11.67 15.70 -12.44
N ASP A 123 -11.85 15.98 -11.15
CA ASP A 123 -12.65 17.09 -10.63
C ASP A 123 -12.05 17.67 -9.33
N ASN A 124 -12.48 18.89 -8.98
CA ASN A 124 -12.01 19.66 -7.83
C ASN A 124 -13.16 19.85 -6.84
N VAL A 125 -13.11 19.10 -5.73
CA VAL A 125 -14.22 18.95 -4.77
C VAL A 125 -13.71 19.13 -3.34
N ALA A 126 -14.03 20.28 -2.71
CA ALA A 126 -13.53 20.65 -1.38
C ALA A 126 -13.86 19.64 -0.26
N ALA A 127 -14.99 18.95 -0.36
CA ALA A 127 -15.39 17.90 0.57
C ALA A 127 -16.09 16.78 -0.23
N PRO A 128 -15.36 15.76 -0.72
CA PRO A 128 -15.96 14.64 -1.42
C PRO A 128 -16.66 13.72 -0.40
N ASP A 129 -17.95 13.44 -0.60
CA ASP A 129 -18.73 12.51 0.24
C ASP A 129 -18.27 11.05 0.13
N LYS A 130 -17.36 10.76 -0.81
CA LYS A 130 -16.85 9.43 -1.13
C LYS A 130 -15.45 9.20 -0.56
N ARG A 131 -15.11 7.93 -0.39
CA ARG A 131 -13.72 7.45 -0.25
C ARG A 131 -13.23 6.93 -1.59
N SER A 132 -11.91 6.77 -1.71
CA SER A 132 -11.32 5.94 -2.77
C SER A 132 -11.90 4.53 -2.72
N GLY A 133 -11.91 3.83 -3.85
CA GLY A 133 -12.34 2.44 -3.90
C GLY A 133 -12.77 1.96 -5.29
N PHE A 134 -13.11 0.67 -5.37
CA PHE A 134 -13.66 0.08 -6.60
C PHE A 134 -15.17 0.34 -6.71
N ARG A 135 -15.57 1.27 -7.58
CA ARG A 135 -16.98 1.60 -7.84
C ARG A 135 -17.68 0.47 -8.59
N VAL A 136 -18.39 -0.36 -7.84
CA VAL A 136 -19.39 -1.28 -8.40
C VAL A 136 -20.54 -0.45 -8.97
N LEU A 137 -20.91 -0.70 -10.23
CA LEU A 137 -22.14 -0.17 -10.83
C LEU A 137 -23.35 -0.93 -10.26
N SER A 138 -23.75 -0.60 -9.03
CA SER A 138 -25.08 -0.92 -8.53
C SER A 138 -26.10 -0.22 -9.45
N PRO A 139 -27.08 -0.94 -10.03
CA PRO A 139 -28.07 -0.32 -10.91
C PRO A 139 -28.99 0.61 -10.12
N GLU A 140 -28.76 1.91 -10.33
CA GLU A 140 -29.61 3.06 -9.99
C GLU A 140 -29.82 3.40 -8.50
N THR A 141 -29.32 4.58 -8.09
CA THR A 141 -29.83 5.30 -6.91
C THR A 141 -30.97 6.23 -7.33
N SER A 142 -32.15 5.65 -7.49
CA SER A 142 -33.45 6.33 -7.32
C SER A 142 -34.38 5.28 -6.67
N VAL A 143 -35.26 5.60 -5.72
CA VAL A 143 -36.09 6.81 -5.55
C VAL A 143 -36.02 7.33 -4.12
N SER A 144 -36.22 8.64 -3.94
CA SER A 144 -36.50 9.26 -2.64
C SER A 144 -38.01 9.26 -2.36
N GLU A 145 -38.51 8.42 -1.44
CA GLU A 145 -39.85 8.63 -0.87
C GLU A 145 -40.02 8.04 0.55
N GLU A 146 -40.95 8.64 1.26
CA GLU A 146 -41.09 8.79 2.71
C GLU A 146 -41.35 7.51 3.52
N THR A 147 -40.97 7.52 4.81
CA THR A 147 -41.49 6.60 5.82
C THR A 147 -42.89 7.00 6.28
N PRO A 148 -43.80 6.03 6.46
CA PRO A 148 -44.71 6.09 7.61
C PRO A 148 -44.53 4.91 8.59
N LEU A 149 -45.06 5.10 9.80
CA LEU A 149 -44.98 4.16 10.92
C LEU A 149 -46.21 3.22 11.01
N GLU A 150 -46.00 2.10 11.71
CA GLU A 150 -46.95 1.33 12.53
C GLU A 150 -48.37 0.98 12.01
N SER A 151 -48.67 -0.32 12.08
CA SER A 151 -49.97 -0.83 12.54
C SER A 151 -49.80 -2.23 13.16
N THR A 152 -50.60 -2.56 14.17
CA THR A 152 -50.40 -3.72 15.06
C THR A 152 -51.52 -4.77 15.00
N ASP A 153 -51.18 -5.97 15.49
CA ASP A 153 -52.05 -6.93 16.19
C ASP A 153 -53.08 -7.79 15.40
N SER A 154 -52.97 -9.12 15.57
CA SER A 154 -54.13 -10.02 15.76
C SER A 154 -53.71 -11.41 16.30
N ALA A 155 -54.18 -11.77 17.52
CA ALA A 155 -54.52 -13.10 18.11
C ALA A 155 -53.94 -14.43 17.49
N GLN A 156 -53.39 -15.39 18.25
CA GLN A 156 -54.03 -16.35 19.20
C GLN A 156 -55.15 -17.24 18.56
N GLU A 157 -55.26 -18.57 18.77
CA GLU A 157 -54.69 -19.53 19.76
C GLU A 157 -53.94 -20.72 19.04
N SER A 158 -53.86 -22.04 19.38
CA SER A 158 -54.42 -22.94 20.44
C SER A 158 -53.50 -24.15 20.77
N GLU A 159 -53.89 -24.97 21.76
CA GLU A 159 -53.35 -26.33 22.10
C GLU A 159 -53.92 -27.47 21.19
N ALA A 160 -53.50 -28.76 21.21
CA ALA A 160 -52.24 -29.49 21.54
C ALA A 160 -52.40 -31.04 21.28
N MET A 161 -51.56 -31.91 21.88
CA MET A 161 -51.60 -33.41 21.93
C MET A 161 -51.25 -34.20 20.63
N ASN A 162 -50.71 -35.45 20.62
CA ASN A 162 -50.04 -36.33 21.62
C ASN A 162 -49.36 -37.56 20.91
N SER A 163 -48.49 -38.31 21.63
CA SER A 163 -48.15 -39.75 21.47
C SER A 163 -46.93 -40.23 20.63
N SER A 164 -45.79 -40.35 21.33
CA SER A 164 -44.95 -41.56 21.48
C SER A 164 -44.67 -42.55 20.32
N ASN A 165 -43.39 -42.83 20.03
CA ASN A 165 -42.67 -43.97 20.66
C ASN A 165 -41.13 -43.99 20.47
N GLU A 166 -40.46 -44.70 21.37
CA GLU A 166 -39.00 -44.90 21.61
C GLU A 166 -38.53 -46.33 21.13
N PRO A 167 -37.31 -46.90 21.36
CA PRO A 167 -36.05 -46.40 22.00
C PRO A 167 -34.67 -46.85 21.38
N PHE A 168 -33.57 -46.49 22.09
CA PHE A 168 -32.35 -47.31 22.42
C PHE A 168 -31.25 -47.64 21.37
N ASN A 169 -30.05 -47.04 21.53
CA ASN A 169 -28.79 -47.67 22.01
C ASN A 169 -27.57 -46.71 21.88
N GLN A 170 -26.40 -46.93 22.50
CA GLN A 170 -26.03 -47.08 23.91
C GLN A 170 -24.49 -46.82 23.99
N MET A 171 -23.99 -46.27 25.11
CA MET A 171 -22.55 -46.01 25.31
C MET A 171 -21.69 -47.28 25.44
N ASN A 172 -20.38 -47.15 25.20
CA ASN A 172 -19.33 -47.84 25.97
C ASN A 172 -18.04 -46.99 25.95
N GLN A 173 -17.18 -47.19 26.95
CA GLN A 173 -15.87 -46.54 27.11
C GLN A 173 -14.78 -47.59 27.37
N ASP A 174 -13.53 -47.17 27.17
CA ASP A 174 -12.28 -47.65 27.76
C ASP A 174 -11.97 -49.16 27.82
N GLU A 175 -10.81 -49.54 27.29
CA GLU A 175 -9.93 -50.52 27.95
C GLU A 175 -8.46 -50.27 27.59
N GLN A 176 -7.55 -50.65 28.50
CA GLN A 176 -6.09 -50.56 28.35
C GLN A 176 -5.53 -51.98 28.35
N ASP A 177 -4.40 -52.25 27.67
CA ASP A 177 -3.22 -52.80 28.36
C ASP A 177 -1.94 -52.84 27.49
N ALA A 178 -0.80 -53.15 28.11
CA ALA A 178 0.55 -53.05 27.55
C ALA A 178 1.17 -54.39 27.09
N ASN A 179 2.27 -54.33 26.33
CA ASN A 179 3.45 -55.23 26.46
C ASN A 179 4.67 -54.73 25.63
N THR A 180 5.88 -55.32 25.66
CA THR A 180 6.95 -55.34 26.69
C THR A 180 8.29 -55.71 26.00
N GLU A 181 9.45 -55.47 26.64
CA GLU A 181 10.84 -55.87 26.26
C GLU A 181 11.50 -55.06 25.08
N LEU A 182 12.76 -54.55 25.08
CA LEU A 182 14.04 -54.69 25.83
C LEU A 182 15.14 -55.38 25.00
N PHE A 183 16.28 -54.71 24.71
CA PHE A 183 17.67 -55.20 24.94
C PHE A 183 18.82 -54.27 24.45
N ALA A 184 19.83 -54.11 25.31
CA ALA A 184 21.26 -53.73 25.14
C ALA A 184 21.81 -52.98 23.89
N GLY A 185 22.39 -51.78 24.13
CA GLY A 185 23.82 -51.67 24.52
C GLY A 185 24.86 -51.16 23.49
N ALA A 186 25.53 -50.03 23.80
CA ALA A 186 26.94 -49.72 23.46
C ALA A 186 27.47 -48.43 24.13
N GLU A 187 28.59 -48.54 24.85
CA GLU A 187 29.64 -47.51 25.04
C GLU A 187 30.99 -48.26 24.99
N PRO A 188 32.11 -47.66 24.52
CA PRO A 188 32.96 -46.90 25.45
C PRO A 188 33.71 -45.67 24.90
N ASP A 189 33.77 -44.64 25.74
CA ASP A 189 34.97 -43.88 26.16
C ASP A 189 35.96 -43.30 25.12
N SER A 190 35.96 -41.97 24.99
CA SER A 190 37.13 -41.07 25.21
C SER A 190 36.86 -39.66 24.68
N GLY A 191 37.33 -38.57 25.30
CA GLY A 191 38.04 -38.48 26.57
C GLY A 191 38.75 -37.13 26.74
N SER A 192 38.07 -36.12 27.29
CA SER A 192 38.73 -34.89 27.78
C SER A 192 37.93 -34.24 28.91
N LEU A 193 38.56 -34.12 30.07
CA LEU A 193 38.00 -33.49 31.26
C LEU A 193 38.65 -32.12 31.44
N TYR A 194 37.86 -31.06 31.58
CA TYR A 194 38.12 -29.97 32.55
C TYR A 194 36.84 -29.25 32.97
N SER A 195 36.72 -28.99 34.27
CA SER A 195 35.83 -28.03 34.96
C SER A 195 34.30 -28.02 34.66
N ARG A 196 33.53 -28.38 35.68
CA ARG A 196 32.15 -27.88 35.93
C ARG A 196 32.14 -27.00 37.19
N LEU A 197 30.99 -26.35 37.45
CA LEU A 197 30.67 -25.46 38.59
C LEU A 197 31.34 -24.07 38.45
N SER A 198 30.68 -22.93 38.67
CA SER A 198 29.24 -22.59 38.89
C SER A 198 29.12 -21.04 38.81
N GLN A 199 28.01 -20.38 38.43
CA GLN A 199 26.68 -20.81 38.00
C GLN A 199 25.92 -19.63 37.31
N GLU A 200 24.65 -19.85 36.92
CA GLU A 200 23.60 -18.85 36.57
C GLU A 200 23.74 -18.09 35.22
N GLY A 201 22.66 -17.88 34.44
CA GLY A 201 21.32 -18.45 34.62
C GLY A 201 20.19 -17.79 33.81
N GLN A 202 20.08 -18.07 32.51
CA GLN A 202 18.83 -17.94 31.73
C GLN A 202 19.00 -18.68 30.39
N ALA A 203 17.96 -19.37 29.95
CA ALA A 203 17.86 -19.81 28.56
C ALA A 203 17.13 -18.71 27.78
N GLU A 204 17.73 -18.23 26.69
CA GLU A 204 17.03 -17.31 25.78
C GLU A 204 15.79 -18.02 25.23
N GLN A 205 14.62 -17.47 25.57
CA GLN A 205 13.35 -17.95 25.07
C GLN A 205 13.28 -17.60 23.58
N ALA A 206 12.93 -18.58 22.74
CA ALA A 206 12.61 -18.29 21.35
C ALA A 206 11.42 -17.34 21.34
N ASP A 207 11.63 -16.11 20.85
CA ASP A 207 10.62 -15.05 20.89
C ASP A 207 9.53 -15.31 19.83
N THR A 208 8.58 -16.18 20.19
CA THR A 208 7.40 -16.46 19.38
C THR A 208 6.31 -15.42 19.63
N THR A 209 6.66 -14.14 19.58
CA THR A 209 5.68 -13.04 19.53
C THR A 209 5.56 -12.52 18.10
N GLY A 210 4.42 -12.84 17.47
CA GLY A 210 4.03 -12.32 16.17
C GLY A 210 3.69 -10.82 16.26
N HIS A 211 4.72 -9.99 16.42
CA HIS A 211 4.59 -8.54 16.32
C HIS A 211 4.10 -8.19 14.92
N ASN A 212 2.92 -7.57 14.84
CA ASN A 212 2.39 -6.99 13.62
C ASN A 212 3.25 -5.76 13.26
N ARG A 213 4.40 -6.02 12.63
CA ARG A 213 5.37 -4.98 12.25
C ARG A 213 4.73 -4.07 11.23
N GLY A 214 4.49 -2.82 11.61
CA GLY A 214 4.15 -1.75 10.67
C GLY A 214 5.23 -1.59 9.58
N PRO A 215 4.98 -0.73 8.58
CA PRO A 215 5.85 -0.60 7.41
C PRO A 215 7.33 -0.45 7.80
N ALA A 216 8.20 -1.21 7.14
CA ALA A 216 9.62 -1.23 7.40
C ALA A 216 10.38 -0.61 6.22
N VAL A 217 10.99 0.55 6.43
CA VAL A 217 11.77 1.27 5.42
C VAL A 217 13.22 0.79 5.43
N SER A 218 13.76 0.50 4.25
CA SER A 218 15.14 0.05 4.03
C SER A 218 15.77 0.78 2.85
N LEU A 219 17.05 1.07 2.95
CA LEU A 219 17.85 1.79 1.95
C LEU A 219 18.87 0.81 1.35
N LEU A 220 18.79 0.53 0.04
CA LEU A 220 19.69 -0.38 -0.67
C LEU A 220 20.69 0.43 -1.51
N LEU A 221 21.99 0.33 -1.18
CA LEU A 221 23.04 1.00 -1.93
C LEU A 221 23.34 0.27 -3.25
N GLN A 222 23.13 0.96 -4.38
CA GLN A 222 23.35 0.44 -5.73
C GLN A 222 24.79 0.64 -6.22
N ASP A 223 25.77 0.28 -5.38
CA ASP A 223 27.21 0.27 -5.71
C ASP A 223 27.76 -1.15 -6.01
N GLY A 224 26.87 -2.16 -6.04
CA GLY A 224 27.22 -3.57 -6.21
C GLY A 224 27.71 -4.28 -4.93
N SER A 225 27.73 -3.60 -3.77
CA SER A 225 28.05 -4.21 -2.48
C SER A 225 26.84 -4.85 -1.78
N SER A 226 25.62 -4.60 -2.28
CA SER A 226 24.34 -5.01 -1.68
C SER A 226 24.20 -4.57 -0.21
N ARG A 227 24.78 -3.42 0.14
CA ARG A 227 24.66 -2.83 1.49
C ARG A 227 23.26 -2.26 1.69
N THR A 228 22.47 -2.94 2.51
CA THR A 228 21.20 -2.43 3.03
C THR A 228 21.39 -1.76 4.39
N TYR A 229 20.67 -0.66 4.61
CA TYR A 229 20.46 -0.05 5.93
C TYR A 229 18.96 -0.05 6.25
N HIS A 230 18.57 -0.41 7.47
CA HIS A 230 17.18 -0.33 7.92
C HIS A 230 16.97 1.00 8.63
N VAL A 231 15.97 1.75 8.19
CA VAL A 231 15.58 3.04 8.78
C VAL A 231 14.86 2.76 10.10
N HIS A 232 15.21 3.52 11.13
CA HIS A 232 14.61 3.46 12.46
C HIS A 232 13.66 4.64 12.69
N GLU A 233 12.73 4.50 13.63
CA GLU A 233 11.86 5.62 14.02
C GLU A 233 12.68 6.79 14.58
N GLY A 234 12.31 8.01 14.19
CA GLY A 234 13.08 9.23 14.44
C GLY A 234 14.02 9.60 13.28
N SER A 235 15.21 10.10 13.63
CA SER A 235 16.20 10.69 12.72
C SER A 235 17.20 9.65 12.23
N ASN A 236 17.49 9.64 10.93
CA ASN A 236 18.45 8.73 10.30
C ASN A 236 19.34 9.54 9.33
N ILE A 237 20.62 9.70 9.65
CA ILE A 237 21.52 10.58 8.88
C ILE A 237 22.24 9.80 7.77
N ILE A 238 22.08 10.26 6.54
CA ILE A 238 22.84 9.81 5.37
C ILE A 238 24.03 10.75 5.17
N GLY A 239 25.24 10.21 5.02
CA GLY A 239 26.42 11.04 4.80
C GLY A 239 27.75 10.28 4.83
N ARG A 240 28.88 10.98 4.63
CA ARG A 240 30.23 10.36 4.65
C ARG A 240 30.95 10.38 6.00
N SER A 241 30.39 11.05 7.01
CA SER A 241 31.01 11.11 8.35
C SER A 241 31.09 9.73 8.99
N THR A 242 31.88 9.59 10.04
CA THR A 242 31.83 8.41 10.94
C THR A 242 30.57 8.35 11.78
N ASP A 243 29.87 9.48 11.85
CA ASP A 243 28.77 9.80 12.76
C ASP A 243 27.45 10.03 11.98
N ALA A 244 27.37 9.41 10.80
CA ALA A 244 26.17 9.29 9.98
C ALA A 244 25.72 7.81 9.98
N ASP A 245 24.45 7.56 10.27
CA ASP A 245 23.90 6.22 10.48
C ASP A 245 23.99 5.37 9.20
N PHE A 246 23.61 5.93 8.05
CA PHE A 246 23.89 5.32 6.75
C PHE A 246 25.13 5.94 6.10
N ARG A 247 26.28 5.42 6.51
CA ARG A 247 27.58 5.90 6.04
C ARG A 247 27.90 5.53 4.59
N LEU A 248 28.13 6.54 3.75
CA LEU A 248 28.54 6.41 2.34
C LEU A 248 30.02 6.76 2.17
N PRO A 249 30.87 5.90 1.58
CA PRO A 249 32.30 6.16 1.40
C PRO A 249 32.63 7.04 0.17
N ASP A 250 31.74 7.97 -0.18
CA ASP A 250 31.78 8.80 -1.39
C ASP A 250 32.35 10.20 -1.11
N THR A 251 33.20 10.72 -1.99
CA THR A 251 33.79 12.06 -1.89
C THR A 251 32.82 13.18 -2.31
N GLY A 252 31.81 12.85 -3.13
CA GLY A 252 30.74 13.75 -3.55
C GLY A 252 29.62 13.94 -2.50
N VAL A 253 29.69 13.23 -1.38
CA VAL A 253 28.67 13.27 -0.32
C VAL A 253 29.11 14.20 0.82
N SER A 254 28.20 15.00 1.38
CA SER A 254 28.45 15.84 2.56
C SER A 254 28.65 14.99 3.83
N ARG A 255 29.25 15.56 4.89
CA ARG A 255 29.53 14.80 6.13
C ARG A 255 28.24 14.24 6.74
N GLN A 256 27.27 15.12 6.91
CA GLN A 256 25.84 14.85 7.00
C GLN A 256 25.28 15.45 5.70
N HIS A 257 24.52 14.70 4.91
CA HIS A 257 24.09 15.10 3.56
C HIS A 257 22.58 15.25 3.49
N ALA A 258 21.87 14.22 3.94
CA ALA A 258 20.43 14.23 4.07
C ALA A 258 20.02 13.52 5.36
N GLU A 259 18.84 13.84 5.86
CA GLU A 259 18.17 13.14 6.95
C GLU A 259 16.94 12.42 6.39
N ILE A 260 16.69 11.19 6.84
CA ILE A 260 15.37 10.57 6.72
C ILE A 260 14.73 10.55 8.11
N THR A 261 13.63 11.28 8.25
CA THR A 261 12.74 11.17 9.40
C THR A 261 11.69 10.10 9.11
N TRP A 262 11.54 9.13 10.01
CA TRP A 262 10.53 8.07 9.93
C TRP A 262 9.67 8.07 11.20
N ASP A 263 8.35 8.13 11.08
CA ASP A 263 7.42 8.18 12.23
C ASP A 263 6.62 6.88 12.45
N GLY A 264 6.91 5.83 11.68
CA GLY A 264 6.16 4.58 11.65
C GLY A 264 5.12 4.49 10.53
N GLN A 265 4.87 5.57 9.79
CA GLN A 265 3.96 5.61 8.62
C GLN A 265 4.55 6.34 7.41
N ASP A 266 5.12 7.54 7.60
CA ASP A 266 5.65 8.41 6.54
C ASP A 266 7.19 8.58 6.65
N ALA A 267 7.89 8.46 5.51
CA ALA A 267 9.34 8.60 5.40
C ALA A 267 9.71 9.91 4.69
N VAL A 268 10.09 10.94 5.43
CA VAL A 268 10.47 12.24 4.86
C VAL A 268 11.99 12.36 4.75
N LEU A 269 12.48 12.46 3.51
CA LEU A 269 13.85 12.87 3.20
C LEU A 269 13.97 14.40 3.27
N VAL A 270 15.06 14.90 3.85
CA VAL A 270 15.39 16.34 3.89
C VAL A 270 16.88 16.52 3.56
N ASP A 271 17.23 17.42 2.63
CA ASP A 271 18.62 17.77 2.35
C ASP A 271 19.17 18.71 3.44
N LEU A 272 20.33 18.36 4.01
CA LEU A 272 20.96 19.08 5.12
C LEU A 272 21.90 20.20 4.63
N HIS A 273 21.47 20.94 3.61
CA HIS A 273 22.26 21.96 2.90
C HIS A 273 23.57 21.37 2.36
N SER A 274 23.45 20.27 1.61
CA SER A 274 24.55 19.51 1.06
C SER A 274 25.33 20.30 -0.01
N THR A 275 26.57 19.90 -0.28
CA THR A 275 27.45 20.66 -1.20
C THR A 275 27.09 20.45 -2.68
N ASN A 276 26.43 19.33 -3.02
CA ASN A 276 26.11 18.95 -4.39
C ASN A 276 24.59 18.78 -4.65
N GLY A 277 23.76 18.97 -3.62
CA GLY A 277 22.33 18.66 -3.66
C GLY A 277 22.03 17.17 -3.43
N THR A 278 20.75 16.91 -3.15
CA THR A 278 20.12 15.59 -3.16
C THR A 278 19.09 15.57 -4.29
N THR A 279 18.99 14.46 -5.02
CA THR A 279 17.87 14.23 -5.95
C THR A 279 17.11 12.97 -5.56
N VAL A 280 15.82 12.91 -5.91
CA VAL A 280 15.02 11.69 -5.89
C VAL A 280 14.39 11.53 -7.27
N ASN A 281 14.57 10.37 -7.89
CA ASN A 281 14.10 10.08 -9.25
C ASN A 281 14.53 11.19 -10.24
N ASP A 282 15.82 11.52 -10.22
CA ASP A 282 16.49 12.62 -10.96
C ASP A 282 15.98 14.06 -10.69
N THR A 283 14.96 14.24 -9.86
CA THR A 283 14.41 15.54 -9.47
C THR A 283 15.17 16.10 -8.25
N PRO A 284 15.68 17.35 -8.26
CA PRO A 284 16.36 17.93 -7.11
C PRO A 284 15.37 18.30 -5.99
N VAL A 285 15.72 17.97 -4.74
CA VAL A 285 14.82 18.11 -3.59
C VAL A 285 15.48 18.82 -2.39
N GLU A 286 14.71 19.66 -1.71
CA GLU A 286 15.02 20.12 -0.34
C GLU A 286 14.31 19.25 0.71
N ASN A 287 13.08 18.82 0.42
CA ASN A 287 12.33 17.84 1.17
C ASN A 287 11.52 16.96 0.21
N TRP A 288 11.31 15.68 0.55
CA TRP A 288 10.58 14.72 -0.27
C TRP A 288 9.96 13.63 0.62
N LEU A 289 8.67 13.35 0.43
CA LEU A 289 8.01 12.23 1.09
C LEU A 289 8.14 10.97 0.22
N LEU A 290 8.94 10.01 0.71
CA LEU A 290 9.44 8.84 -0.01
C LEU A 290 8.38 7.75 -0.25
N ALA A 291 8.57 6.98 -1.32
CA ALA A 291 7.81 5.78 -1.65
C ALA A 291 8.72 4.54 -1.81
N ASP A 292 8.11 3.34 -1.89
CA ASP A 292 8.83 2.14 -2.35
C ASP A 292 9.26 2.32 -3.82
N GLY A 293 10.53 2.02 -4.11
CA GLY A 293 11.12 2.18 -5.43
C GLY A 293 11.72 3.55 -5.74
N ASP A 294 11.58 4.55 -4.85
CA ASP A 294 12.25 5.85 -5.01
C ASP A 294 13.77 5.66 -5.02
N VAL A 295 14.45 6.30 -5.99
CA VAL A 295 15.92 6.29 -6.08
C VAL A 295 16.45 7.65 -5.62
N ILE A 296 17.04 7.67 -4.42
CA ILE A 296 17.74 8.83 -3.88
C ILE A 296 19.17 8.83 -4.44
N THR A 297 19.60 9.93 -5.05
CA THR A 297 20.98 10.11 -5.53
C THR A 297 21.68 11.22 -4.76
N VAL A 298 22.83 10.90 -4.17
CA VAL A 298 23.68 11.82 -3.40
C VAL A 298 25.14 11.65 -3.80
N GLY A 299 25.75 12.71 -4.34
CA GLY A 299 27.10 12.63 -4.93
C GLY A 299 27.12 11.73 -6.17
N HIS A 300 27.75 10.55 -6.05
CA HIS A 300 27.73 9.48 -7.05
C HIS A 300 26.96 8.23 -6.55
N SER A 301 26.50 8.26 -5.31
CA SER A 301 25.85 7.15 -4.62
C SER A 301 24.35 7.14 -4.94
N HIS A 302 23.87 6.01 -5.46
CA HIS A 302 22.46 5.78 -5.76
C HIS A 302 21.88 4.82 -4.72
N ILE A 303 20.75 5.18 -4.13
CA ILE A 303 20.12 4.47 -3.01
C ILE A 303 18.67 4.21 -3.37
N GLU A 304 18.32 2.94 -3.53
CA GLU A 304 16.95 2.50 -3.75
C GLU A 304 16.22 2.36 -2.42
N VAL A 305 15.11 3.06 -2.26
CA VAL A 305 14.25 2.97 -1.07
C VAL A 305 13.30 1.79 -1.23
N ARG A 306 13.20 0.97 -0.19
CA ARG A 306 12.22 -0.12 -0.10
C ARG A 306 11.37 0.01 1.16
N ILE A 307 10.06 0.15 0.97
CA ILE A 307 9.07 0.32 2.04
C ILE A 307 8.22 -0.93 2.09
N ILE A 308 8.64 -1.90 2.92
CA ILE A 308 7.93 -3.17 3.09
C ILE A 308 6.80 -2.94 4.10
N GLY A 309 5.63 -2.56 3.58
CA GLY A 309 4.39 -2.58 4.35
C GLY A 309 3.99 -4.01 4.73
N SER A 310 3.63 -4.23 6.00
CA SER A 310 2.68 -5.28 6.32
C SER A 310 1.32 -4.88 5.73
N ASN A 311 0.96 -5.41 4.55
CA ASN A 311 -0.44 -5.32 4.15
C ASN A 311 -1.22 -6.22 5.13
N ALA A 312 -1.98 -5.62 6.05
CA ALA A 312 -2.53 -6.28 7.24
C ALA A 312 -3.74 -7.18 6.94
N TYR A 313 -3.70 -7.85 5.78
CA TYR A 313 -4.78 -8.63 5.18
C TYR A 313 -4.41 -10.09 4.86
N ASP A 314 -3.14 -10.49 4.99
CA ASP A 314 -2.71 -11.90 4.92
C ASP A 314 -2.92 -12.65 6.27
N ALA A 315 -4.18 -12.78 6.71
CA ALA A 315 -4.53 -13.51 7.94
C ALA A 315 -6.00 -14.01 7.99
N HIS A 316 -6.41 -14.85 7.04
CA HIS A 316 -7.70 -15.59 7.06
C HIS A 316 -7.49 -17.08 6.73
#